data_AF-A0A0E3V6N3-F1
#
_entry.id   AF-A0A0E3V6N3-F1
#
_cell.length_a   1.000
_cell.length_b   1.000
_cell.length_c   1.000
_cell.angle_alpha   90.00
_cell.angle_beta   90.00
_cell.angle_gamma   90.00
#
_symmetry.space_group_name_H-M   'P 1'
#
loop_
_entity.id
_entity.type
_entity.pdbx_description
1 polymer ?
#
loop_
_entity_poly.entity_id
_entity_poly.type
_entity_poly.pdbx_seq_one_letter_code
_entity_poly.pdbx_strand_id
1 'polypeptide(L)'
;MRYIVVFAQQEIGYAVGFDNLADAIDFLFWGYEEYELLPYGTFDLLTGDVWPYEHRGERIVNIDNEIISRTAQHYIKSAIRHMN
;
A
#
# COMPACT_ATOMS: atom_id res chain seq x y z
N MET A 1 -3.57 -11.07 -7.94
CA MET A 1 -3.24 -9.92 -7.09
C MET A 1 -2.52 -10.42 -5.84
N ARG A 2 -1.23 -10.10 -5.69
CA ARG A 2 -0.39 -10.53 -4.55
C ARG A 2 0.03 -9.37 -3.67
N TYR A 3 0.46 -8.26 -4.24
CA TYR A 3 0.98 -7.12 -3.48
C TYR A 3 -0.09 -6.05 -3.36
N ILE A 4 -0.29 -5.49 -2.17
CA ILE A 4 -1.24 -4.43 -1.95
C ILE A 4 -0.48 -3.21 -1.47
N VAL A 5 -0.53 -2.16 -2.26
CA VAL A 5 -0.02 -0.84 -1.90
C VAL A 5 -1.03 -0.15 -1.01
N VAL A 6 -0.56 0.48 0.06
CA VAL A 6 -1.34 1.36 0.93
C VAL A 6 -0.72 2.75 0.93
N PHE A 7 -1.55 3.76 0.76
CA PHE A 7 -1.16 5.16 0.71
C PHE A 7 -2.30 6.04 1.24
N ALA A 8 -2.03 7.31 1.46
CA ALA A 8 -3.07 8.30 1.73
C ALA A 8 -3.02 9.48 0.76
N GLN A 9 -4.18 10.09 0.58
CA GLN A 9 -4.35 11.36 -0.13
C GLN A 9 -5.35 12.20 0.67
N GLN A 10 -4.98 13.44 1.01
CA GLN A 10 -5.82 14.34 1.83
C GLN A 10 -6.34 13.65 3.11
N GLU A 11 -5.45 12.94 3.82
CA GLU A 11 -5.74 12.19 5.07
C GLU A 11 -6.65 10.96 4.91
N ILE A 12 -7.10 10.63 3.69
CA ILE A 12 -7.90 9.44 3.42
C ILE A 12 -6.96 8.31 3.00
N GLY A 13 -7.06 7.16 3.70
CA GLY A 13 -6.28 5.96 3.39
C GLY A 13 -6.90 5.13 2.26
N TYR A 14 -6.07 4.75 1.29
CA TYR A 14 -6.43 3.97 0.11
C TYR A 14 -5.55 2.72 -0.01
N ALA A 15 -6.04 1.75 -0.78
CA ALA A 15 -5.26 0.58 -1.14
C ALA A 15 -5.55 0.14 -2.58
N VAL A 16 -4.50 -0.32 -3.26
CA VAL A 16 -4.54 -0.80 -4.65
C VAL A 16 -3.69 -2.06 -4.75
N GLY A 17 -4.17 -3.07 -5.47
CA GLY A 17 -3.48 -4.33 -5.63
C GLY A 17 -2.74 -4.49 -6.96
N PHE A 18 -1.63 -5.23 -6.90
CA PHE A 18 -0.70 -5.52 -7.98
C PHE A 18 -0.34 -7.00 -7.99
N ASP A 19 0.04 -7.52 -9.16
CA ASP A 19 0.50 -8.91 -9.29
C ASP A 19 1.99 -9.08 -9.02
N ASN A 20 2.80 -8.06 -9.30
CA ASN A 20 4.24 -8.07 -9.09
C ASN A 20 4.68 -6.94 -8.13
N LEU A 21 5.82 -7.14 -7.47
CA LEU A 21 6.34 -6.21 -6.48
C LEU A 21 6.94 -4.95 -7.11
N ALA A 22 7.50 -5.06 -8.33
CA ALA A 22 8.14 -3.95 -9.01
C ALA A 22 7.12 -2.83 -9.31
N ASP A 23 5.99 -3.16 -9.92
CA ASP A 23 4.91 -2.20 -10.22
C ASP A 23 4.32 -1.58 -8.95
N ALA A 24 4.24 -2.35 -7.86
CA ALA A 24 3.77 -1.85 -6.56
C ALA A 24 4.73 -0.79 -5.98
N ILE A 25 6.04 -1.02 -6.10
CA ILE A 25 7.08 -0.08 -5.67
C ILE A 25 7.10 1.15 -6.57
N ASP A 26 7.04 0.95 -7.90
CA ASP A 26 7.01 2.05 -8.88
C ASP A 26 5.79 2.96 -8.65
N PHE A 27 4.63 2.37 -8.36
CA PHE A 27 3.43 3.14 -8.02
C PHE A 27 3.65 4.02 -6.77
N LEU A 28 4.26 3.48 -5.71
CA LEU A 28 4.55 4.25 -4.50
C LEU A 28 5.57 5.37 -4.76
N PHE A 29 6.59 5.08 -5.57
CA PHE A 29 7.62 6.05 -5.94
C PHE A 29 7.05 7.21 -6.74
N TRP A 30 6.39 6.94 -7.87
CA TRP A 30 5.80 7.99 -8.70
C TRP A 30 4.63 8.68 -8.00
N GLY A 31 3.85 7.92 -7.22
CA GLY A 31 2.81 8.44 -6.33
C GLY A 31 3.31 9.54 -5.40
N TYR A 32 4.48 9.32 -4.80
CA TYR A 32 5.12 10.29 -3.93
C TYR A 32 5.73 11.47 -4.70
N GLU A 33 6.50 11.21 -5.76
CA GLU A 33 7.25 12.23 -6.49
C GLU A 33 6.37 13.17 -7.33
N GLU A 34 5.29 12.66 -7.94
CA GLU A 34 4.52 13.40 -8.93
C GLU A 34 3.08 13.69 -8.52
N TYR A 35 2.48 12.85 -7.67
CA TYR A 35 1.05 12.88 -7.39
C TYR A 35 0.69 13.26 -5.95
N GLU A 36 1.68 13.72 -5.17
CA GLU A 36 1.54 14.15 -3.76
C GLU A 36 0.84 13.10 -2.88
N LEU A 37 1.00 11.81 -3.20
CA LEU A 37 0.51 10.73 -2.35
C LEU A 37 1.41 10.59 -1.13
N LEU A 38 0.83 10.21 0.00
CA LEU A 38 1.54 9.83 1.21
C LEU A 38 1.70 8.30 1.24
N PRO A 39 2.84 7.76 0.76
CA PRO A 39 3.04 6.33 0.70
C PRO A 39 3.19 5.74 2.12
N TYR A 40 2.39 4.73 2.45
CA TYR A 40 2.52 4.02 3.73
C TYR A 40 3.38 2.78 3.58
N GLY A 41 3.12 1.97 2.55
CA GLY A 41 3.92 0.78 2.26
C GLY A 41 3.18 -0.27 1.46
N THR A 42 3.75 -1.47 1.43
CA THR A 42 3.23 -2.63 0.71
C THR A 42 2.91 -3.76 1.68
N PHE A 43 1.84 -4.49 1.42
CA PHE A 43 1.44 -5.71 2.10
C PHE A 43 1.52 -6.88 1.11
N ASP A 44 2.21 -7.97 1.45
CA ASP A 44 2.24 -9.21 0.66
C ASP A 44 1.10 -10.13 1.11
N LEU A 45 0.12 -10.34 0.24
CA LEU A 45 -1.04 -11.20 0.49
C LEU A 45 -0.65 -12.66 0.77
N LEU A 46 0.46 -13.12 0.20
CA LEU A 46 0.88 -14.51 0.32
C LEU A 46 1.51 -14.80 1.69
N THR A 47 2.37 -13.90 2.19
CA THR A 47 3.13 -14.10 3.43
C THR A 47 2.54 -13.37 4.62
N GLY A 48 1.74 -12.32 4.38
CA GLY A 48 1.26 -11.40 5.41
C GLY A 48 2.28 -10.34 5.81
N ASP A 49 3.42 -10.26 5.11
CA ASP A 49 4.47 -9.30 5.42
C ASP A 49 4.08 -7.87 5.07
N VAL A 50 4.61 -6.93 5.84
CA VAL A 50 4.48 -5.49 5.60
C VAL A 50 5.86 -4.89 5.38
N TRP A 51 6.00 -4.17 4.28
CA TRP A 51 7.17 -3.35 3.98
C TRP A 51 6.76 -1.88 3.97
N PRO A 52 7.03 -1.13 5.05
CA PRO A 52 6.82 0.31 5.07
C PRO A 52 7.59 0.99 3.94
N TYR A 53 7.00 2.02 3.36
CA TYR A 53 7.67 2.76 2.30
C TYR A 53 8.81 3.61 2.88
N GLU A 54 9.96 3.51 2.24
CA GLU A 54 11.13 4.33 2.50
C GLU A 54 11.54 5.02 1.21
N HIS A 55 11.81 6.32 1.30
CA HIS A 55 12.39 7.09 0.22
C HIS A 55 13.83 7.43 0.61
N ARG A 56 14.79 6.98 -0.19
CA ARG A 56 16.24 7.16 0.09
C ARG A 56 16.69 6.61 1.45
N GLY A 57 16.06 5.53 1.90
CA GLY A 57 16.37 4.85 3.17
C GLY A 57 15.73 5.50 4.40
N GLU A 58 14.85 6.48 4.21
CA GLU A 58 14.12 7.13 5.30
C GLU A 58 12.61 6.95 5.11
N ARG A 59 11.90 6.70 6.20
CA ARG A 59 10.43 6.65 6.18
C ARG A 59 9.88 8.06 6.01
N ILE A 60 9.13 8.26 4.93
CA ILE A 60 8.43 9.53 4.68
C ILE A 60 7.25 9.72 5.63
N VAL A 61 6.60 8.62 6.04
CA VAL A 61 5.46 8.63 6.96
C VAL A 61 5.76 7.71 8.14
N ASN A 62 5.63 8.23 9.36
CA ASN A 62 5.71 7.43 10.57
C ASN A 62 4.35 6.79 10.88
N ILE A 63 4.07 5.66 10.22
CA ILE A 63 2.83 4.91 10.39
C ILE A 63 3.09 3.48 10.86
N ASP A 64 2.22 2.96 11.72
CA ASP A 64 2.32 1.60 12.21
C ASP A 64 2.00 0.58 11.11
N ASN A 65 2.78 -0.50 11.06
CA ASN A 65 2.55 -1.63 10.15
C ASN A 65 1.15 -2.24 10.30
N GLU A 66 0.55 -2.12 11.48
CA GLU A 66 -0.83 -2.56 11.73
C GLU A 66 -1.85 -1.77 10.88
N ILE A 67 -1.64 -0.47 10.67
CA ILE A 67 -2.54 0.34 9.83
C ILE A 67 -2.45 -0.09 8.37
N ILE A 68 -1.23 -0.37 7.88
CA ILE A 68 -1.01 -0.90 6.52
C ILE A 68 -1.75 -2.24 6.38
N SER A 69 -1.55 -3.15 7.32
CA SER A 69 -2.18 -4.47 7.32
C SER A 69 -3.71 -4.37 7.33
N ARG A 70 -4.29 -3.57 8.23
CA ARG A 70 -5.75 -3.41 8.35
C ARG A 70 -6.36 -2.81 7.09
N THR A 71 -5.71 -1.81 6.51
CA THR A 71 -6.19 -1.16 5.28
C THR A 71 -6.17 -2.13 4.10
N ALA A 72 -5.08 -2.89 3.93
CA ALA A 72 -4.97 -3.91 2.90
C ALA A 72 -6.02 -5.03 3.07
N GLN A 73 -6.24 -5.49 4.30
CA GLN A 73 -7.26 -6.48 4.62
C GLN A 73 -8.68 -5.99 4.34
N HIS A 74 -8.97 -4.72 4.62
CA HIS A 74 -10.25 -4.11 4.27
C HIS A 74 -10.48 -4.07 2.76
N TYR A 75 -9.45 -3.70 2.00
CA TYR A 75 -9.49 -3.72 0.54
C TYR A 75 -9.78 -5.12 -0.02
N ILE A 76 -9.10 -6.16 0.48
CA ILE A 76 -9.34 -7.56 0.05
C ILE A 76 -10.78 -7.98 0.35
N LYS A 77 -11.27 -7.72 1.57
CA LYS A 77 -12.66 -8.06 1.95
C LYS A 77 -13.68 -7.38 1.06
N SER A 78 -13.44 -6.12 0.70
CA SER A 78 -14.30 -5.38 -0.22
C SER A 78 -14.23 -5.93 -1.64
N ALA A 79 -13.04 -6.23 -2.15
CA ALA A 79 -12.86 -6.80 -3.50
C ALA A 79 -13.58 -8.15 -3.66
N ILE A 80 -13.45 -9.04 -2.68
CA ILE A 80 -14.13 -10.35 -2.68
C ILE A 80 -15.66 -10.20 -2.69
N ARG A 81 -16.21 -9.22 -1.94
CA ARG A 81 -17.66 -9.00 -1.88
C ARG A 81 -18.27 -8.54 -3.20
N HIS A 82 -17.51 -7.87 -4.06
CA HIS A 82 -17.98 -7.41 -5.36
C HIS A 82 -17.91 -8.49 -6.45
N MET A 83 -17.34 -9.66 -6.14
CA MET A 83 -17.22 -10.80 -7.07
C MET A 83 -18.35 -11.84 -6.91
N ASN A 84 -19.21 -11.68 -5.90
CA ASN A 84 -20.37 -12.54 -5.63
C ASN A 84 -21.68 -11.80 -5.94
#